data_AF-A0A8J8KKP1-F1
#
_entry.id   AF-A0A8J8KKP1-F1
#
_cell.length_a   1.000
_cell.length_b   1.000
_cell.length_c   1.000
_cell.angle_alpha   90.00
_cell.angle_beta   90.00
_cell.angle_gamma   90.00
#
_symmetry.space_group_name_H-M   'P 1'
#
loop_
_entity.id
_entity.type
_entity.pdbx_description
1 polymer ?
#
loop_
_entity_poly.entity_id
_entity_poly.type
_entity_poly.pdbx_seq_one_letter_code
_entity_poly.pdbx_strand_id
1 'polypeptide(L)'
;MKTRTLCAAATGVLLMAQLVAVAQPAAATTATSPAIVVAKVTGPGSVSSTDTAWNVKATDLGIMWDNGAGEILAAFGDTFGAAATPPGANGDDWRSQVLLRSSDHNLWDGMSFSSAATDAPGHAKQLIPSQKVDNSEITVIPTAGVSVGSRQYLAYMSVRHWGAPGYWDTNYAAIAYSDDNGQNWVTAGGPRWDNPSGNDHFQMAAMVRRSGYVYLYGTPNGRNGALYLARVPEASVLTKSAYQYWTGSAWQTGADTLATAIVAAPVSELSVQFNAYTGKWLMTYLQGSDIVLRSATAPTGPWSGPSVLASSADYPGLYGGFMHPWSSGSDLYLTMSDWTPYNVYLIRVTLNPDATIGNPNLVRDPSFERQTSGSVAWPWAVVGNGGIDHNTWSFTGDRNGFVRYNSGWHDLHQAVTVAPNTNYVLTGWLRTSGNNDNGFFGVRNVNGPPFAEVNFHAVGSWTRFTVSFNSGGRTQVEVFAGIWTDNGD
;
A
#
# COMPACT_ATOMS: atom_id res chain seq x y z
N MET A 1 39.63 74.85 -11.04
CA MET A 1 40.42 73.67 -10.60
C MET A 1 39.43 72.62 -10.12
N LYS A 2 39.50 71.39 -10.65
CA LYS A 2 38.85 70.14 -10.18
C LYS A 2 37.31 70.07 -10.31
N THR A 3 36.67 69.03 -10.83
CA THR A 3 37.00 67.86 -11.67
C THR A 3 35.63 67.38 -12.19
N ARG A 4 35.46 67.13 -13.50
CA ARG A 4 34.24 66.49 -14.03
C ARG A 4 34.45 64.98 -13.97
N THR A 5 33.60 64.27 -13.23
CA THR A 5 33.57 62.80 -13.21
C THR A 5 32.33 62.34 -13.97
N LEU A 6 32.55 61.64 -15.08
CA LEU A 6 31.53 60.85 -15.76
C LEU A 6 31.15 59.66 -14.86
N CYS A 7 29.86 59.43 -14.64
CA CYS A 7 29.36 58.13 -14.18
C CYS A 7 28.55 57.51 -15.31
N ALA A 8 29.04 56.35 -15.78
CA ALA A 8 28.42 55.50 -16.77
C ALA A 8 27.14 54.86 -16.20
N ALA A 9 26.07 54.87 -17.00
CA ALA A 9 24.86 54.09 -16.72
C ALA A 9 25.13 52.63 -17.13
N ALA A 10 25.32 51.75 -16.15
CA ALA A 10 25.31 50.31 -16.36
C ALA A 10 23.86 49.82 -16.28
N THR A 11 23.26 49.52 -17.43
CA THR A 11 21.98 48.81 -17.55
C THR A 11 22.18 47.36 -17.10
N GLY A 12 21.82 47.06 -15.86
CA GLY A 12 21.76 45.70 -15.34
C GLY A 12 20.61 44.93 -15.97
N VAL A 13 20.93 43.93 -16.80
CA VAL A 13 19.98 42.90 -17.22
C VAL A 13 19.69 42.01 -16.01
N LEU A 14 18.49 42.10 -15.42
CA LEU A 14 18.01 41.10 -14.47
C LEU A 14 17.72 39.81 -15.23
N LEU A 15 18.66 38.85 -15.19
CA LEU A 15 18.31 37.44 -15.40
C LEU A 15 17.44 37.01 -14.22
N MET A 16 16.12 36.89 -14.43
CA MET A 16 15.29 36.09 -13.52
C MET A 16 15.69 34.62 -13.72
N ALA A 17 16.58 34.12 -12.88
CA ALA A 17 16.75 32.69 -12.71
C ALA A 17 15.44 32.15 -12.12
N GLN A 18 14.62 31.49 -12.95
CA GLN A 18 13.55 30.65 -12.45
C GLN A 18 14.18 29.48 -11.69
N LEU A 19 14.29 29.63 -10.38
CA LEU A 19 14.53 28.52 -9.48
C LEU A 19 13.32 27.59 -9.63
N VAL A 20 13.48 26.52 -10.42
CA VAL A 20 12.62 25.36 -10.34
C VAL A 20 12.83 24.80 -8.94
N ALA A 21 11.92 25.11 -8.02
CA ALA A 21 11.89 24.48 -6.72
C ALA A 21 11.66 22.99 -6.96
N VAL A 22 12.74 22.21 -6.88
CA VAL A 22 12.64 20.76 -6.80
C VAL A 22 11.89 20.49 -5.50
N ALA A 23 10.63 20.06 -5.60
CA ALA A 23 9.86 19.65 -4.44
C ALA A 23 10.69 18.56 -3.72
N GLN A 24 11.14 18.86 -2.50
CA GLN A 24 11.71 17.81 -1.66
C GLN A 24 10.63 16.74 -1.43
N PRO A 25 10.99 15.45 -1.35
CA PRO A 25 10.04 14.42 -0.96
C PRO A 25 9.36 14.88 0.33
N ALA A 26 8.02 14.89 0.35
CA ALA A 26 7.31 15.25 1.57
C ALA A 26 7.76 14.30 2.69
N ALA A 27 8.35 14.87 3.75
CA ALA A 27 8.83 14.09 4.88
C ALA A 27 7.68 13.29 5.51
N ALA A 28 8.00 12.12 6.05
CA ALA A 28 7.08 11.33 6.88
C ALA A 28 6.41 12.22 7.92
N THR A 29 5.08 12.15 8.03
CA THR A 29 4.40 12.85 9.10
C THR A 29 4.59 12.11 10.42
N THR A 30 4.51 12.81 11.54
CA THR A 30 4.46 12.18 12.87
C THR A 30 3.07 11.63 13.20
N ALA A 31 2.11 11.70 12.26
CA ALA A 31 0.74 11.26 12.46
C ALA A 31 0.68 9.77 12.80
N THR A 32 -0.20 9.37 13.71
CA THR A 32 -0.48 7.95 13.98
C THR A 32 -1.23 7.34 12.82
N SER A 33 -0.95 6.09 12.48
CA SER A 33 -1.66 5.35 11.44
C SER A 33 -3.08 4.97 11.89
N PRO A 34 -4.14 5.46 11.22
CA PRO A 34 -5.49 4.97 11.48
C PRO A 34 -5.72 3.54 11.01
N ALA A 35 -4.99 3.09 9.99
CA ALA A 35 -5.11 1.75 9.46
C ALA A 35 -4.62 0.67 10.44
N ILE A 36 -5.29 -0.48 10.42
CA ILE A 36 -4.87 -1.71 11.09
C ILE A 36 -4.36 -2.71 10.04
N VAL A 37 -3.33 -3.47 10.39
CA VAL A 37 -2.87 -4.59 9.57
C VAL A 37 -3.75 -5.80 9.83
N VAL A 38 -4.40 -6.30 8.78
CA VAL A 38 -5.30 -7.45 8.83
C VAL A 38 -4.52 -8.74 8.71
N ALA A 39 -3.68 -8.87 7.67
CA ALA A 39 -2.87 -10.05 7.40
C ALA A 39 -1.72 -9.77 6.41
N LYS A 40 -0.68 -10.59 6.47
CA LYS A 40 0.33 -10.67 5.41
C LYS A 40 -0.21 -11.50 4.24
N VAL A 41 -0.17 -10.95 3.03
CA VAL A 41 -0.84 -11.54 1.86
C VAL A 41 0.13 -12.30 0.94
N THR A 42 1.40 -11.92 0.93
CA THR A 42 2.43 -12.56 0.10
C THR A 42 3.67 -12.98 0.90
N GLY A 43 4.43 -13.91 0.34
CA GLY A 43 5.67 -14.45 0.87
C GLY A 43 5.47 -15.48 2.00
N PRO A 44 6.58 -15.87 2.65
CA PRO A 44 6.54 -16.82 3.77
C PRO A 44 5.68 -16.30 4.93
N GLY A 45 4.86 -17.20 5.46
CA GLY A 45 3.92 -16.91 6.56
C GLY A 45 2.70 -16.07 6.14
N SER A 46 2.48 -15.86 4.85
CA SER A 46 1.24 -15.26 4.35
C SER A 46 0.06 -16.21 4.45
N VAL A 47 -1.16 -15.66 4.38
CA VAL A 47 -2.42 -16.42 4.43
C VAL A 47 -2.47 -17.57 3.41
N SER A 48 -1.77 -17.45 2.28
CA SER A 48 -1.73 -18.45 1.21
C SER A 48 -0.37 -19.11 1.03
N SER A 49 0.61 -18.82 1.90
CA SER A 49 2.00 -19.32 1.78
C SER A 49 2.53 -19.24 0.35
N THR A 50 2.41 -18.05 -0.27
CA THR A 50 2.63 -17.88 -1.72
C THR A 50 4.05 -18.27 -2.16
N ASP A 51 5.01 -18.28 -1.24
CA ASP A 51 6.38 -18.73 -1.43
C ASP A 51 6.47 -20.22 -1.76
N THR A 52 5.62 -21.05 -1.15
CA THR A 52 5.58 -22.50 -1.41
C THR A 52 4.51 -22.87 -2.43
N ALA A 53 3.39 -22.13 -2.47
CA ALA A 53 2.29 -22.41 -3.39
C ALA A 53 2.62 -22.01 -4.85
N TRP A 54 3.34 -20.90 -5.05
CA TRP A 54 3.58 -20.33 -6.38
C TRP A 54 4.99 -19.75 -6.58
N ASN A 55 5.95 -20.07 -5.70
CA ASN A 55 7.30 -19.51 -5.72
C ASN A 55 7.32 -17.97 -5.67
N VAL A 56 6.36 -17.35 -4.96
CA VAL A 56 6.29 -15.90 -4.76
C VAL A 56 6.77 -15.61 -3.35
N LYS A 57 8.08 -15.44 -3.18
CA LYS A 57 8.74 -15.29 -1.87
C LYS A 57 8.86 -13.84 -1.42
N ALA A 58 9.13 -12.95 -2.37
CA ALA A 58 9.19 -11.51 -2.15
C ALA A 58 8.59 -10.80 -3.37
N THR A 59 7.73 -9.82 -3.14
CA THR A 59 6.97 -9.15 -4.19
C THR A 59 6.35 -7.86 -3.65
N ASP A 60 5.89 -7.00 -4.54
CA ASP A 60 5.26 -5.74 -4.17
C ASP A 60 4.00 -5.42 -4.97
N LEU A 61 3.40 -4.29 -4.63
CA LEU A 61 2.13 -3.79 -5.14
C LEU A 61 0.93 -4.61 -4.67
N GLY A 62 0.26 -5.32 -5.57
CA GLY A 62 -1.06 -5.93 -5.32
C GLY A 62 -2.18 -5.05 -5.87
N ILE A 63 -2.09 -4.69 -7.14
CA ILE A 63 -3.12 -3.96 -7.89
C ILE A 63 -4.29 -4.90 -8.13
N MET A 64 -5.44 -4.56 -7.56
CA MET A 64 -6.61 -5.43 -7.55
C MET A 64 -7.75 -4.89 -8.43
N TRP A 65 -8.43 -5.80 -9.11
CA TRP A 65 -9.71 -5.52 -9.77
C TRP A 65 -10.62 -6.76 -9.74
N ASP A 66 -11.93 -6.52 -9.74
CA ASP A 66 -12.93 -7.58 -9.89
C ASP A 66 -12.98 -8.04 -11.35
N ASN A 67 -12.84 -9.34 -11.61
CA ASN A 67 -12.87 -9.88 -12.97
C ASN A 67 -14.25 -9.91 -13.62
N GLY A 68 -15.31 -9.61 -12.86
CA GLY A 68 -16.70 -9.70 -13.27
C GLY A 68 -17.29 -11.10 -13.19
N ALA A 69 -16.56 -12.06 -12.60
CA ALA A 69 -16.91 -13.47 -12.53
C ALA A 69 -16.67 -14.08 -11.13
N GLY A 70 -16.67 -13.25 -10.09
CA GLY A 70 -16.58 -13.71 -8.69
C GLY A 70 -15.16 -13.94 -8.18
N GLU A 71 -14.14 -13.36 -8.83
CA GLU A 71 -12.78 -13.34 -8.32
C GLU A 71 -12.18 -11.94 -8.40
N ILE A 72 -11.31 -11.64 -7.44
CA ILE A 72 -10.34 -10.56 -7.53
C ILE A 72 -9.10 -11.08 -8.22
N LEU A 73 -8.64 -10.35 -9.24
CA LEU A 73 -7.31 -10.51 -9.82
C LEU A 73 -6.39 -9.50 -9.14
N ALA A 74 -5.28 -9.99 -8.60
CA ALA A 74 -4.25 -9.18 -7.97
C ALA A 74 -2.95 -9.29 -8.77
N ALA A 75 -2.56 -8.21 -9.43
CA ALA A 75 -1.28 -8.10 -10.13
C ALA A 75 -0.22 -7.49 -9.19
N PHE A 76 0.90 -8.19 -9.07
CA PHE A 76 2.05 -7.77 -8.28
C PHE A 76 3.20 -7.33 -9.19
N GLY A 77 4.08 -6.48 -8.66
CA GLY A 77 5.23 -5.97 -9.39
C GLY A 77 6.41 -6.94 -9.39
N ASP A 78 7.62 -6.39 -9.21
CA ASP A 78 8.85 -7.17 -9.27
C ASP A 78 8.80 -8.28 -8.21
N THR A 79 8.89 -9.53 -8.68
CA THR A 79 8.65 -10.72 -7.87
C THR A 79 9.83 -11.67 -7.95
N PHE A 80 10.26 -12.17 -6.80
CA PHE A 80 11.43 -13.01 -6.64
C PHE A 80 11.06 -14.33 -5.96
N GLY A 81 11.71 -15.40 -6.42
CA GLY A 81 11.50 -16.75 -5.93
C GLY A 81 12.59 -17.17 -4.95
N ALA A 82 13.31 -18.23 -5.31
CA ALA A 82 14.45 -18.73 -4.55
C ALA A 82 15.51 -17.64 -4.31
N ALA A 83 16.30 -17.79 -3.24
CA ALA A 83 17.35 -16.85 -2.81
C ALA A 83 16.90 -15.41 -2.48
N ALA A 84 15.61 -15.04 -2.60
CA ALA A 84 15.15 -13.74 -2.14
C ALA A 84 15.39 -13.58 -0.63
N THR A 85 16.06 -12.50 -0.24
CA THR A 85 16.40 -12.18 1.14
C THR A 85 16.10 -10.72 1.43
N PRO A 86 15.28 -10.38 2.44
CA PRO A 86 15.10 -8.98 2.82
C PRO A 86 16.43 -8.26 3.12
N PRO A 87 16.51 -6.93 2.92
CA PRO A 87 15.44 -6.03 2.46
C PRO A 87 15.35 -5.88 0.93
N GLY A 88 14.18 -5.47 0.45
CA GLY A 88 13.99 -4.98 -0.93
C GLY A 88 13.94 -6.03 -2.05
N ALA A 89 13.93 -5.51 -3.27
CA ALA A 89 13.85 -6.28 -4.52
C ALA A 89 15.17 -7.00 -4.85
N ASN A 90 15.30 -8.26 -4.45
CA ASN A 90 16.45 -9.10 -4.76
C ASN A 90 16.12 -10.59 -4.74
N GLY A 91 17.06 -11.38 -5.27
CA GLY A 91 16.97 -12.83 -5.34
C GLY A 91 17.00 -13.33 -6.78
N ASP A 92 16.84 -14.64 -6.92
CA ASP A 92 16.74 -15.30 -8.21
C ASP A 92 15.27 -15.38 -8.66
N ASP A 93 15.08 -15.85 -9.90
CA ASP A 93 13.74 -16.06 -10.49
C ASP A 93 12.89 -14.78 -10.49
N TRP A 94 13.52 -13.70 -10.98
CA TRP A 94 12.90 -12.38 -11.08
C TRP A 94 11.87 -12.31 -12.21
N ARG A 95 10.60 -12.31 -11.83
CA ARG A 95 9.45 -12.04 -12.70
C ARG A 95 9.02 -10.60 -12.52
N SER A 96 8.94 -9.84 -13.60
CA SER A 96 8.59 -8.42 -13.55
C SER A 96 7.17 -8.16 -13.04
N GLN A 97 6.25 -9.12 -13.25
CA GLN A 97 4.92 -9.12 -12.66
C GLN A 97 4.45 -10.56 -12.47
N VAL A 98 3.63 -10.80 -11.45
CA VAL A 98 2.84 -12.03 -11.33
C VAL A 98 1.37 -11.69 -11.07
N LEU A 99 0.47 -12.64 -11.31
CA LEU A 99 -0.95 -12.47 -11.04
C LEU A 99 -1.47 -13.63 -10.20
N LEU A 100 -2.11 -13.30 -9.08
CA LEU A 100 -2.82 -14.23 -8.21
C LEU A 100 -4.32 -13.93 -8.24
N ARG A 101 -5.15 -14.93 -7.98
CA ARG A 101 -6.62 -14.81 -7.97
C ARG A 101 -7.17 -15.19 -6.62
N SER A 102 -8.10 -14.38 -6.12
CA SER A 102 -8.79 -14.61 -4.85
C SER A 102 -10.30 -14.65 -5.09
N SER A 103 -10.96 -15.66 -4.54
CA SER A 103 -12.43 -15.71 -4.40
C SER A 103 -12.84 -15.51 -2.93
N ASP A 104 -11.92 -15.00 -2.10
CA ASP A 104 -12.12 -14.86 -0.67
C ASP A 104 -12.85 -13.55 -0.36
N HIS A 105 -14.06 -13.69 0.18
CA HIS A 105 -14.89 -12.55 0.56
C HIS A 105 -14.75 -12.16 2.02
N ASN A 106 -14.10 -12.97 2.86
CA ASN A 106 -13.96 -12.66 4.29
C ASN A 106 -12.71 -11.82 4.54
N LEU A 107 -12.73 -10.56 4.10
CA LEU A 107 -11.57 -9.67 4.23
C LEU A 107 -11.15 -9.37 5.67
N TRP A 108 -11.95 -9.77 6.67
CA TRP A 108 -11.67 -9.51 8.06
C TRP A 108 -10.60 -10.42 8.66
N ASP A 109 -10.41 -11.63 8.13
CA ASP A 109 -9.37 -12.58 8.56
C ASP A 109 -8.16 -12.60 7.61
N GLY A 110 -8.28 -12.05 6.42
CA GLY A 110 -7.19 -11.88 5.45
C GLY A 110 -7.72 -11.82 4.03
N MET A 111 -6.84 -12.07 3.06
CA MET A 111 -7.25 -12.35 1.68
C MET A 111 -6.44 -13.54 1.20
N SER A 112 -7.09 -14.71 1.07
CA SER A 112 -6.44 -15.90 0.54
C SER A 112 -6.52 -15.95 -0.99
N PHE A 113 -5.47 -16.48 -1.62
CA PHE A 113 -5.42 -16.75 -3.06
C PHE A 113 -5.76 -18.21 -3.32
N SER A 114 -6.54 -18.47 -4.35
CA SER A 114 -6.96 -19.81 -4.78
C SER A 114 -6.18 -20.30 -6.00
N SER A 115 -5.63 -19.39 -6.82
CA SER A 115 -4.83 -19.73 -7.99
C SER A 115 -3.87 -18.62 -8.40
N ALA A 116 -2.97 -18.93 -9.33
CA ALA A 116 -2.06 -17.99 -9.97
C ALA A 116 -2.11 -18.14 -11.49
N ALA A 117 -1.64 -17.13 -12.23
CA ALA A 117 -1.22 -17.34 -13.60
C ALA A 117 0.10 -18.11 -13.60
N THR A 118 0.11 -19.34 -14.12
CA THR A 118 1.25 -20.26 -14.04
C THR A 118 1.76 -20.70 -15.41
N ASP A 119 3.05 -21.03 -15.48
CA ASP A 119 3.71 -21.69 -16.62
C ASP A 119 4.08 -23.15 -16.31
N ALA A 120 4.25 -23.48 -15.04
CA ALA A 120 4.45 -24.82 -14.51
C ALA A 120 3.76 -24.97 -13.13
N PRO A 121 3.49 -26.21 -12.66
CA PRO A 121 2.93 -26.43 -11.33
C PRO A 121 3.78 -25.78 -10.23
N GLY A 122 3.13 -25.05 -9.33
CA GLY A 122 3.80 -24.40 -8.20
C GLY A 122 4.59 -23.13 -8.55
N HIS A 123 4.44 -22.58 -9.76
CA HIS A 123 5.22 -21.43 -10.21
C HIS A 123 4.33 -20.38 -10.89
N ALA A 124 4.17 -19.21 -10.25
CA ALA A 124 3.54 -18.05 -10.90
C ALA A 124 4.47 -17.49 -11.97
N LYS A 125 3.94 -17.28 -13.18
CA LYS A 125 4.74 -16.84 -14.33
C LYS A 125 4.79 -15.32 -14.47
N GLN A 126 5.82 -14.86 -15.17
CA GLN A 126 5.84 -13.49 -15.69
C GLN A 126 4.74 -13.29 -16.75
N LEU A 127 3.95 -12.23 -16.61
CA LEU A 127 2.79 -11.97 -17.48
C LEU A 127 3.19 -11.36 -18.82
N ILE A 128 3.93 -10.25 -18.76
CA ILE A 128 4.45 -9.51 -19.93
C ILE A 128 5.98 -9.57 -19.85
N PRO A 129 6.65 -10.16 -20.87
CA PRO A 129 8.11 -10.21 -20.92
C PRO A 129 8.74 -8.81 -20.87
N SER A 130 9.90 -8.71 -20.22
CA SER A 130 10.75 -7.53 -20.19
C SER A 130 12.15 -7.92 -20.63
N GLN A 131 12.94 -6.98 -21.13
CA GLN A 131 14.29 -7.29 -21.61
C GLN A 131 15.26 -7.63 -20.47
N LYS A 132 15.00 -7.15 -19.24
CA LYS A 132 15.89 -7.26 -18.09
C LYS A 132 17.26 -6.64 -18.34
N VAL A 133 17.29 -5.56 -19.12
CA VAL A 133 18.52 -4.83 -19.47
C VAL A 133 18.39 -3.40 -18.97
N ASP A 134 19.23 -3.03 -18.00
CA ASP A 134 19.26 -1.69 -17.45
C ASP A 134 19.58 -0.65 -18.53
N ASN A 135 18.97 0.53 -18.42
CA ASN A 135 18.97 1.59 -19.42
C ASN A 135 18.33 1.25 -20.78
N SER A 136 17.75 0.05 -20.95
CA SER A 136 16.95 -0.30 -22.13
C SER A 136 15.52 -0.62 -21.74
N GLU A 137 15.29 -1.70 -21.00
CA GLU A 137 14.03 -2.04 -20.33
C GLU A 137 14.37 -3.00 -19.20
N ILE A 138 14.54 -2.46 -18.00
CA ILE A 138 14.95 -3.22 -16.83
C ILE A 138 13.79 -4.07 -16.31
N THR A 139 12.55 -3.54 -16.38
CA THR A 139 11.35 -4.26 -15.97
C THR A 139 10.09 -3.68 -16.63
N VAL A 140 8.99 -4.43 -16.51
CA VAL A 140 7.64 -3.96 -16.86
C VAL A 140 6.82 -4.05 -15.57
N ILE A 141 6.08 -3.01 -15.18
CA ILE A 141 5.38 -2.98 -13.88
C ILE A 141 3.89 -2.76 -14.10
N PRO A 142 2.99 -3.55 -13.47
CA PRO A 142 1.56 -3.27 -13.56
C PRO A 142 1.26 -1.99 -12.80
N THR A 143 0.30 -1.21 -13.29
CA THR A 143 -0.09 0.05 -12.63
C THR A 143 -1.59 0.10 -12.33
N ALA A 144 -2.43 -0.49 -13.18
CA ALA A 144 -3.87 -0.59 -12.94
C ALA A 144 -4.48 -1.80 -13.63
N GLY A 145 -5.61 -2.29 -13.13
CA GLY A 145 -6.42 -3.31 -13.79
C GLY A 145 -7.91 -2.95 -13.81
N VAL A 146 -8.64 -3.43 -14.81
CA VAL A 146 -10.10 -3.27 -14.91
C VAL A 146 -10.71 -4.35 -15.81
N SER A 147 -11.92 -4.80 -15.51
CA SER A 147 -12.71 -5.67 -16.39
C SER A 147 -13.75 -4.86 -17.18
N VAL A 148 -13.92 -5.19 -18.47
CA VAL A 148 -15.06 -4.73 -19.29
C VAL A 148 -15.68 -5.94 -19.97
N GLY A 149 -16.90 -6.29 -19.58
CA GLY A 149 -17.47 -7.59 -19.91
C GLY A 149 -16.62 -8.70 -19.27
N SER A 150 -16.26 -9.72 -20.05
CA SER A 150 -15.36 -10.80 -19.61
C SER A 150 -13.87 -10.50 -19.81
N ARG A 151 -13.54 -9.46 -20.59
CA ARG A 151 -12.15 -9.12 -20.91
C ARG A 151 -11.51 -8.34 -19.78
N GLN A 152 -10.29 -8.73 -19.43
CA GLN A 152 -9.45 -8.06 -18.45
C GLN A 152 -8.49 -7.12 -19.16
N TYR A 153 -8.25 -5.94 -18.59
CA TYR A 153 -7.27 -4.97 -19.07
C TYR A 153 -6.27 -4.66 -17.97
N LEU A 154 -4.99 -4.56 -18.34
CA LEU A 154 -3.88 -4.23 -17.44
C LEU A 154 -3.11 -3.06 -18.03
N ALA A 155 -3.12 -1.93 -17.33
CA ALA A 155 -2.18 -0.85 -17.59
C ALA A 155 -0.83 -1.23 -16.98
N TYR A 156 0.24 -0.98 -17.72
CA TYR A 156 1.61 -1.26 -17.28
C TYR A 156 2.57 -0.18 -17.78
N MET A 157 3.70 -0.05 -17.11
CA MET A 157 4.82 0.80 -17.54
C MET A 157 6.03 -0.05 -17.93
N SER A 158 6.69 0.32 -19.02
CA SER A 158 8.03 -0.17 -19.39
C SER A 158 9.05 0.71 -18.69
N VAL A 159 9.73 0.18 -17.68
CA VAL A 159 10.76 0.88 -16.91
C VAL A 159 12.10 0.70 -17.61
N ARG A 160 12.74 1.81 -17.96
CA ARG A 160 14.06 1.85 -18.59
C ARG A 160 15.18 1.68 -17.56
N HIS A 161 15.06 2.37 -16.43
CA HIS A 161 16.09 2.42 -15.39
C HIS A 161 15.49 2.78 -14.03
N TRP A 162 15.92 2.07 -12.98
CA TRP A 162 15.62 2.39 -11.59
C TRP A 162 16.67 3.37 -11.05
N GLY A 163 16.25 4.60 -10.73
CA GLY A 163 17.12 5.65 -10.20
C GLY A 163 17.18 5.65 -8.67
N ALA A 164 17.43 6.82 -8.10
CA ALA A 164 17.32 7.01 -6.64
C ALA A 164 15.89 6.70 -6.15
N PRO A 165 15.69 6.35 -4.86
CA PRO A 165 14.36 6.03 -4.33
C PRO A 165 13.29 7.07 -4.70
N GLY A 166 12.22 6.61 -5.33
CA GLY A 166 11.13 7.46 -5.83
C GLY A 166 11.34 8.07 -7.22
N TYR A 167 12.44 7.75 -7.90
CA TYR A 167 12.76 8.19 -9.25
C TYR A 167 13.08 6.99 -10.14
N TRP A 168 12.46 6.93 -11.30
CA TRP A 168 12.74 5.95 -12.34
C TRP A 168 12.35 6.51 -13.69
N ASP A 169 13.01 6.02 -14.74
CA ASP A 169 12.71 6.40 -16.11
C ASP A 169 11.82 5.34 -16.75
N THR A 170 10.80 5.76 -17.49
CA THR A 170 10.00 4.86 -18.32
C THR A 170 10.28 5.11 -19.80
N ASN A 171 10.20 4.05 -20.61
CA ASN A 171 10.15 4.20 -22.07
C ASN A 171 8.76 4.63 -22.52
N TYR A 172 7.73 4.00 -21.95
CA TYR A 172 6.33 4.22 -22.25
C TYR A 172 5.45 3.55 -21.18
N ALA A 173 4.16 3.88 -21.18
CA ALA A 173 3.10 3.08 -20.58
C ALA A 173 2.12 2.59 -21.65
N ALA A 174 1.46 1.47 -21.40
CA ALA A 174 0.51 0.88 -22.33
C ALA A 174 -0.57 0.05 -21.62
N ILE A 175 -1.60 -0.34 -22.36
CA ILE A 175 -2.66 -1.23 -21.87
C ILE A 175 -2.60 -2.56 -22.63
N ALA A 176 -2.45 -3.66 -21.91
CA ALA A 176 -2.62 -5.02 -22.40
C ALA A 176 -4.03 -5.54 -22.10
N TYR A 177 -4.45 -6.61 -22.76
CA TYR A 177 -5.69 -7.31 -22.46
C TYR A 177 -5.51 -8.82 -22.31
N SER A 178 -6.43 -9.45 -21.59
CA SER A 178 -6.54 -10.90 -21.44
C SER A 178 -8.00 -11.34 -21.61
N ASP A 179 -8.18 -12.40 -22.40
CA ASP A 179 -9.49 -13.04 -22.64
C ASP A 179 -9.65 -14.38 -21.89
N ASP A 180 -8.65 -14.76 -21.09
CA ASP A 180 -8.57 -16.02 -20.36
C ASP A 180 -8.34 -15.80 -18.86
N ASN A 181 -9.05 -14.79 -18.32
CA ASN A 181 -9.06 -14.45 -16.89
C ASN A 181 -7.64 -14.19 -16.32
N GLY A 182 -6.84 -13.42 -17.05
CA GLY A 182 -5.50 -13.01 -16.64
C GLY A 182 -4.42 -14.09 -16.80
N GLN A 183 -4.73 -15.22 -17.44
CA GLN A 183 -3.76 -16.29 -17.65
C GLN A 183 -2.71 -15.92 -18.71
N ASN A 184 -3.10 -15.29 -19.82
CA ASN A 184 -2.21 -14.80 -20.86
C ASN A 184 -2.60 -13.38 -21.28
N TRP A 185 -1.60 -12.58 -21.68
CA TRP A 185 -1.77 -11.16 -21.97
C TRP A 185 -1.29 -10.80 -23.37
N VAL A 186 -2.10 -10.04 -24.09
CA VAL A 186 -1.79 -9.50 -25.41
C VAL A 186 -1.52 -8.01 -25.30
N THR A 187 -0.33 -7.59 -25.70
CA THR A 187 0.10 -6.18 -25.72
C THR A 187 -0.12 -5.51 -27.08
N ALA A 188 -0.19 -6.30 -28.15
CA ALA A 188 -0.39 -5.80 -29.51
C ALA A 188 -1.76 -5.11 -29.65
N GLY A 189 -1.76 -3.92 -30.25
CA GLY A 189 -2.98 -3.14 -30.50
C GLY A 189 -3.50 -2.35 -29.29
N GLY A 190 -2.83 -2.42 -28.13
CA GLY A 190 -3.15 -1.57 -26.99
C GLY A 190 -2.70 -0.11 -27.18
N PRO A 191 -3.38 0.87 -26.56
CA PRO A 191 -2.92 2.25 -26.53
C PRO A 191 -1.60 2.35 -25.77
N ARG A 192 -0.73 3.25 -26.22
CA ARG A 192 0.60 3.48 -25.66
C ARG A 192 0.87 4.97 -25.51
N TRP A 193 1.46 5.37 -24.38
CA TRP A 193 1.93 6.72 -24.07
C TRP A 193 3.45 6.71 -23.98
N ASP A 194 4.12 7.20 -25.02
CA ASP A 194 5.57 7.26 -25.10
C ASP A 194 6.14 8.34 -24.19
N ASN A 195 7.31 8.09 -23.59
CA ASN A 195 7.92 9.01 -22.62
C ASN A 195 9.37 9.40 -22.96
N PRO A 196 9.67 9.84 -24.20
CA PRO A 196 11.05 10.17 -24.59
C PRO A 196 11.65 11.33 -23.79
N SER A 197 10.80 12.22 -23.26
CA SER A 197 11.16 13.39 -22.48
C SER A 197 11.03 13.20 -20.96
N GLY A 198 10.60 12.03 -20.49
CA GLY A 198 10.47 11.74 -19.06
C GLY A 198 9.39 12.55 -18.34
N ASN A 199 8.42 13.13 -19.05
CA ASN A 199 7.42 14.03 -18.51
C ASN A 199 5.98 13.78 -19.01
N ASP A 200 5.72 12.68 -19.71
CA ASP A 200 4.36 12.31 -20.11
C ASP A 200 3.46 12.11 -18.86
N HIS A 201 2.20 12.49 -18.97
CA HIS A 201 1.26 12.53 -17.84
C HIS A 201 0.65 11.17 -17.46
N PHE A 202 0.83 10.12 -18.27
CA PHE A 202 0.09 8.85 -18.16
C PHE A 202 1.03 7.64 -18.12
N GLN A 203 2.08 7.72 -17.29
CA GLN A 203 3.06 6.65 -17.13
C GLN A 203 2.70 5.66 -16.01
N MET A 204 2.09 6.14 -14.93
CA MET A 204 1.41 5.28 -13.96
C MET A 204 -0.09 5.57 -13.99
N ALA A 205 -0.90 4.59 -13.62
CA ALA A 205 -2.34 4.67 -13.79
C ALA A 205 -3.14 4.17 -12.59
N ALA A 206 -4.38 4.63 -12.48
CA ALA A 206 -5.49 3.90 -11.89
C ALA A 206 -6.65 3.86 -12.90
N MET A 207 -7.38 2.73 -12.95
CA MET A 207 -8.51 2.54 -13.87
C MET A 207 -9.80 2.32 -13.10
N VAL A 208 -10.87 3.01 -13.50
CA VAL A 208 -12.20 2.84 -12.92
C VAL A 208 -13.25 2.73 -14.01
N ARG A 209 -13.97 1.61 -14.06
CA ARG A 209 -15.14 1.45 -14.93
C ARG A 209 -16.38 2.02 -14.26
N ARG A 210 -17.02 3.02 -14.90
CA ARG A 210 -18.29 3.58 -14.42
C ARG A 210 -19.00 4.37 -15.51
N SER A 211 -20.33 4.28 -15.52
CA SER A 211 -21.20 5.13 -16.36
C SER A 211 -20.89 5.07 -17.86
N GLY A 212 -20.55 3.87 -18.39
CA GLY A 212 -20.25 3.67 -19.81
C GLY A 212 -18.82 4.04 -20.23
N TYR A 213 -17.98 4.44 -19.28
CA TYR A 213 -16.59 4.80 -19.50
C TYR A 213 -15.65 3.97 -18.62
N VAL A 214 -14.41 3.83 -19.09
CA VAL A 214 -13.25 3.56 -18.25
C VAL A 214 -12.52 4.89 -18.04
N TYR A 215 -12.43 5.33 -16.80
CA TYR A 215 -11.62 6.47 -16.38
C TYR A 215 -10.17 6.00 -16.18
N LEU A 216 -9.21 6.77 -16.71
CA LEU A 216 -7.78 6.55 -16.59
C LEU A 216 -7.18 7.75 -15.86
N TYR A 217 -6.90 7.58 -14.58
CA TYR A 217 -6.16 8.53 -13.76
C TYR A 217 -4.67 8.31 -14.01
N GLY A 218 -3.92 9.34 -14.38
CA GLY A 218 -2.53 9.22 -14.81
C GLY A 218 -1.56 10.09 -14.02
N THR A 219 -0.37 9.58 -13.74
CA THR A 219 0.78 10.39 -13.29
C THR A 219 1.98 10.19 -14.22
N PRO A 220 2.92 11.15 -14.24
CA PRO A 220 4.28 10.91 -14.73
C PRO A 220 4.97 9.74 -14.02
N ASN A 221 6.11 9.32 -14.57
CA ASN A 221 7.00 8.35 -13.93
C ASN A 221 7.57 8.91 -12.62
N GLY A 222 7.87 8.02 -11.68
CA GLY A 222 8.35 8.40 -10.35
C GLY A 222 7.24 8.77 -9.37
N ARG A 223 7.65 9.29 -8.19
CA ARG A 223 6.74 9.61 -7.09
C ARG A 223 6.33 11.07 -6.96
N ASN A 224 6.77 11.91 -7.89
CA ASN A 224 6.78 13.37 -7.71
C ASN A 224 5.83 14.13 -8.67
N GLY A 225 5.03 13.39 -9.46
CA GLY A 225 4.14 13.97 -10.47
C GLY A 225 2.82 14.49 -9.89
N ALA A 226 2.13 15.31 -10.69
CA ALA A 226 0.73 15.66 -10.46
C ALA A 226 -0.20 14.59 -11.05
N LEU A 227 -1.49 14.66 -10.72
CA LEU A 227 -2.49 13.73 -11.23
C LEU A 227 -3.31 14.33 -12.36
N TYR A 228 -3.48 13.56 -13.42
CA TYR A 228 -4.23 13.89 -14.63
C TYR A 228 -5.36 12.88 -14.85
N LEU A 229 -6.31 13.21 -15.70
CA LEU A 229 -7.47 12.37 -15.94
C LEU A 229 -7.83 12.29 -17.42
N ALA A 230 -8.02 11.06 -17.90
CA ALA A 230 -8.65 10.73 -19.15
C ALA A 230 -9.85 9.81 -18.93
N ARG A 231 -10.68 9.64 -19.95
CA ARG A 231 -11.69 8.60 -20.02
C ARG A 231 -11.83 8.07 -21.43
N VAL A 232 -12.31 6.84 -21.57
CA VAL A 232 -12.58 6.21 -22.86
C VAL A 232 -13.90 5.45 -22.77
N PRO A 233 -14.75 5.45 -23.83
CA PRO A 233 -15.91 4.56 -23.86
C PRO A 233 -15.49 3.11 -23.62
N GLU A 234 -16.28 2.34 -22.87
CA GLU A 234 -15.97 0.96 -22.49
C GLU A 234 -15.62 0.06 -23.69
N ALA A 235 -16.30 0.23 -24.82
CA ALA A 235 -16.06 -0.54 -26.04
C ALA A 235 -14.77 -0.15 -26.80
N SER A 236 -14.07 0.90 -26.36
CA SER A 236 -12.95 1.52 -27.08
C SER A 236 -11.66 1.58 -26.26
N VAL A 237 -11.55 0.79 -25.18
CA VAL A 237 -10.35 0.78 -24.30
C VAL A 237 -9.05 0.56 -25.08
N LEU A 238 -9.06 -0.22 -26.16
CA LEU A 238 -7.86 -0.46 -26.98
C LEU A 238 -7.60 0.63 -28.05
N THR A 239 -8.46 1.65 -28.17
CA THR A 239 -8.37 2.67 -29.23
C THR A 239 -7.86 4.00 -28.68
N LYS A 240 -6.56 4.29 -28.81
CA LYS A 240 -5.94 5.52 -28.24
C LYS A 240 -6.65 6.81 -28.69
N SER A 241 -7.07 6.91 -29.95
CA SER A 241 -7.75 8.10 -30.47
C SER A 241 -9.15 8.34 -29.90
N ALA A 242 -9.74 7.35 -29.23
CA ALA A 242 -11.04 7.48 -28.55
C ALA A 242 -10.93 8.05 -27.13
N TYR A 243 -9.71 8.18 -26.58
CA TYR A 243 -9.51 8.75 -25.26
C TYR A 243 -9.83 10.25 -25.25
N GLN A 244 -10.56 10.66 -24.22
CA GLN A 244 -10.91 12.04 -23.92
C GLN A 244 -10.17 12.48 -22.67
N TYR A 245 -9.43 13.57 -22.76
CA TYR A 245 -8.63 14.14 -21.68
C TYR A 245 -9.39 15.29 -21.02
N TRP A 246 -9.30 15.39 -19.69
CA TRP A 246 -9.95 16.45 -18.92
C TRP A 246 -9.09 17.72 -18.94
N THR A 247 -9.63 18.80 -19.52
CA THR A 247 -8.93 20.09 -19.68
C THR A 247 -9.06 21.00 -18.45
N GLY A 248 -9.61 20.50 -17.34
CA GLY A 248 -10.03 21.32 -16.20
C GLY A 248 -11.47 21.82 -16.30
N SER A 249 -12.04 21.87 -17.50
CA SER A 249 -13.41 22.35 -17.74
C SER A 249 -14.23 21.50 -18.72
N ALA A 250 -13.58 20.75 -19.61
CA ALA A 250 -14.25 19.92 -20.61
C ALA A 250 -13.49 18.62 -20.90
N TRP A 251 -14.20 17.67 -21.51
CA TRP A 251 -13.61 16.45 -22.06
C TRP A 251 -13.27 16.67 -23.53
N GLN A 252 -12.01 16.45 -23.90
CA GLN A 252 -11.54 16.68 -25.27
C GLN A 252 -10.73 15.49 -25.80
N THR A 253 -11.06 15.03 -27.01
CA THR A 253 -10.23 14.06 -27.75
C THR A 253 -9.00 14.75 -28.35
N GLY A 254 -7.86 14.09 -28.36
CA GLY A 254 -6.65 14.63 -28.97
C GLY A 254 -5.39 14.12 -28.28
N ALA A 255 -4.38 15.00 -28.17
CA ALA A 255 -3.16 14.71 -27.45
C ALA A 255 -3.41 14.59 -25.94
N ASP A 256 -2.68 13.70 -25.29
CA ASP A 256 -2.60 13.53 -23.82
C ASP A 256 -2.17 14.81 -23.09
N THR A 257 -1.38 15.65 -23.74
CA THR A 257 -0.97 16.98 -23.24
C THR A 257 -2.12 17.95 -22.99
N LEU A 258 -3.34 17.66 -23.46
CA LEU A 258 -4.54 18.43 -23.14
C LEU A 258 -4.97 18.28 -21.67
N ALA A 259 -4.56 17.19 -21.00
CA ALA A 259 -4.96 16.93 -19.64
C ALA A 259 -4.36 17.97 -18.68
N THR A 260 -5.21 18.59 -17.86
CA THR A 260 -4.80 19.50 -16.79
C THR A 260 -4.83 18.77 -15.45
N ALA A 261 -3.91 19.13 -14.56
CA ALA A 261 -3.81 18.50 -13.25
C ALA A 261 -5.12 18.68 -12.43
N ILE A 262 -5.63 17.58 -11.88
CA ILE A 262 -6.81 17.54 -11.00
C ILE A 262 -6.44 17.41 -9.51
N VAL A 263 -5.21 16.96 -9.23
CA VAL A 263 -4.57 16.98 -7.91
C VAL A 263 -3.12 17.41 -8.11
N ALA A 264 -2.66 18.36 -7.30
CA ALA A 264 -1.27 18.83 -7.35
C ALA A 264 -0.30 17.74 -6.89
N ALA A 265 0.93 17.80 -7.40
CA ALA A 265 2.03 16.94 -6.96
C ALA A 265 2.32 17.10 -5.45
N PRO A 266 2.88 16.07 -4.80
CA PRO A 266 3.22 14.75 -5.34
C PRO A 266 2.07 13.74 -5.24
N VAL A 267 1.90 12.91 -6.27
CA VAL A 267 0.98 11.76 -6.34
C VAL A 267 1.72 10.56 -6.95
N SER A 268 1.60 9.38 -6.33
CA SER A 268 2.20 8.15 -6.86
C SER A 268 1.48 6.88 -6.41
N GLU A 269 1.64 5.79 -7.19
CA GLU A 269 1.13 4.45 -6.85
C GLU A 269 -0.34 4.48 -6.43
N LEU A 270 -1.13 5.17 -7.26
CA LEU A 270 -2.49 5.56 -6.95
C LEU A 270 -3.51 4.46 -7.19
N SER A 271 -4.58 4.51 -6.41
CA SER A 271 -5.79 3.72 -6.56
C SER A 271 -7.01 4.64 -6.45
N VAL A 272 -8.00 4.43 -7.30
CA VAL A 272 -9.24 5.21 -7.31
C VAL A 272 -10.40 4.24 -7.40
N GLN A 273 -11.47 4.49 -6.67
CA GLN A 273 -12.72 3.76 -6.82
C GLN A 273 -13.91 4.63 -6.41
N PHE A 274 -15.11 4.28 -6.89
CA PHE A 274 -16.33 4.80 -6.30
C PHE A 274 -16.73 3.92 -5.13
N ASN A 275 -16.93 4.51 -3.95
CA ASN A 275 -17.35 3.79 -2.76
C ASN A 275 -18.86 3.97 -2.52
N ALA A 276 -19.61 2.86 -2.56
CA ALA A 276 -21.06 2.89 -2.46
C ALA A 276 -21.58 3.36 -1.08
N TYR A 277 -20.85 3.07 -0.01
CA TYR A 277 -21.25 3.45 1.35
C TYR A 277 -21.21 4.97 1.59
N THR A 278 -20.15 5.62 1.13
CA THR A 278 -20.00 7.08 1.25
C THR A 278 -20.70 7.85 0.11
N GLY A 279 -21.00 7.17 -0.99
CA GLY A 279 -21.50 7.81 -2.21
C GLY A 279 -20.46 8.70 -2.90
N LYS A 280 -19.16 8.54 -2.59
CA LYS A 280 -18.07 9.38 -3.09
C LYS A 280 -17.05 8.56 -3.90
N TRP A 281 -16.31 9.28 -4.73
CA TRP A 281 -15.05 8.79 -5.28
C TRP A 281 -14.00 8.87 -4.19
N LEU A 282 -13.27 7.79 -3.98
CA LEU A 282 -12.13 7.71 -3.08
C LEU A 282 -10.86 7.58 -3.90
N MET A 283 -9.79 8.14 -3.38
CA MET A 283 -8.46 8.01 -3.95
C MET A 283 -7.47 7.76 -2.82
N THR A 284 -6.66 6.72 -2.98
CA THR A 284 -5.52 6.44 -2.10
C THR A 284 -4.24 6.41 -2.92
N TYR A 285 -3.17 6.94 -2.36
CA TYR A 285 -1.87 7.03 -3.04
C TYR A 285 -0.78 7.37 -2.03
N LEU A 286 0.47 7.13 -2.42
CA LEU A 286 1.64 7.52 -1.65
C LEU A 286 1.91 9.02 -1.83
N GLN A 287 1.91 9.78 -0.73
CA GLN A 287 2.29 11.20 -0.70
C GLN A 287 3.49 11.39 0.23
N GLY A 288 4.66 11.64 -0.34
CA GLY A 288 5.90 11.61 0.43
C GLY A 288 6.26 10.18 0.81
N SER A 289 6.06 9.84 2.07
CA SER A 289 6.27 8.48 2.61
C SER A 289 5.02 7.90 3.27
N ASP A 290 3.89 8.63 3.28
CA ASP A 290 2.65 8.18 3.89
C ASP A 290 1.61 7.84 2.82
N ILE A 291 0.76 6.83 3.06
CA ILE A 291 -0.43 6.60 2.23
C ILE A 291 -1.53 7.53 2.72
N VAL A 292 -2.13 8.29 1.81
CA VAL A 292 -3.19 9.24 2.10
C VAL A 292 -4.50 8.85 1.43
N LEU A 293 -5.62 9.30 2.00
CA LEU A 293 -6.97 9.20 1.45
C LEU A 293 -7.48 10.58 1.04
N ARG A 294 -8.12 10.67 -0.12
CA ARG A 294 -8.93 11.81 -0.57
C ARG A 294 -10.31 11.34 -1.00
N SER A 295 -11.28 12.26 -0.98
CA SER A 295 -12.61 12.02 -1.53
C SER A 295 -13.09 13.13 -2.45
N ALA A 296 -14.00 12.80 -3.38
CA ALA A 296 -14.65 13.74 -4.29
C ALA A 296 -16.07 13.29 -4.62
N THR A 297 -16.94 14.23 -4.98
CA THR A 297 -18.30 13.93 -5.45
C THR A 297 -18.36 13.59 -6.94
N ALA A 298 -17.32 13.96 -7.70
CA ALA A 298 -17.20 13.72 -9.13
C ALA A 298 -15.80 13.14 -9.45
N PRO A 299 -15.65 12.37 -10.55
CA PRO A 299 -14.36 11.79 -10.92
C PRO A 299 -13.28 12.84 -11.20
N THR A 300 -13.68 14.04 -11.61
CA THR A 300 -12.81 15.19 -11.91
C THR A 300 -12.43 16.01 -10.67
N GLY A 301 -12.97 15.68 -9.50
CA GLY A 301 -12.86 16.53 -8.30
C GLY A 301 -13.97 17.60 -8.22
N PRO A 302 -13.78 18.66 -7.41
CA PRO A 302 -12.59 18.93 -6.61
C PRO A 302 -12.37 17.83 -5.56
N TRP A 303 -11.11 17.44 -5.39
CA TRP A 303 -10.72 16.46 -4.37
C TRP A 303 -10.51 17.15 -3.02
N SER A 304 -10.87 16.47 -1.94
CA SER A 304 -10.58 16.92 -0.57
C SER A 304 -9.07 17.09 -0.35
N GLY A 305 -8.70 17.76 0.74
CA GLY A 305 -7.34 17.64 1.28
C GLY A 305 -6.99 16.18 1.63
N PRO A 306 -5.69 15.84 1.68
CA PRO A 306 -5.26 14.49 2.02
C PRO A 306 -5.47 14.22 3.52
N SER A 307 -5.92 13.01 3.84
CA SER A 307 -5.96 12.48 5.21
C SER A 307 -4.99 11.30 5.31
N VAL A 308 -4.08 11.30 6.28
CA VAL A 308 -3.14 10.18 6.47
C VAL A 308 -3.92 8.91 6.83
N LEU A 309 -3.71 7.85 6.05
CA LEU A 309 -4.34 6.53 6.23
C LEU A 309 -3.35 5.54 6.84
N ALA A 310 -2.10 5.54 6.38
CA ALA A 310 -1.00 4.80 6.97
C ALA A 310 0.26 5.67 6.95
N SER A 311 0.94 5.74 8.08
CA SER A 311 2.15 6.54 8.26
C SER A 311 3.39 5.66 8.23
N SER A 312 4.41 6.13 7.53
CA SER A 312 5.75 5.53 7.53
C SER A 312 6.43 5.55 8.89
N ALA A 313 5.96 6.35 9.84
CA ALA A 313 6.45 6.30 11.22
C ALA A 313 5.97 5.03 11.96
N ASP A 314 4.87 4.41 11.53
CA ASP A 314 4.43 3.10 12.02
C ASP A 314 4.79 1.98 11.04
N TYR A 315 4.89 2.24 9.74
CA TYR A 315 5.29 1.22 8.76
C TYR A 315 6.40 1.76 7.85
N PRO A 316 7.67 1.81 8.33
CA PRO A 316 8.79 2.33 7.57
C PRO A 316 8.95 1.63 6.23
N GLY A 317 9.14 2.41 5.17
CA GLY A 317 9.27 1.84 3.83
C GLY A 317 7.95 1.33 3.23
N LEU A 318 6.78 1.67 3.82
CA LEU A 318 5.49 1.42 3.19
C LEU A 318 5.38 2.11 1.82
N TYR A 319 4.62 1.50 0.91
CA TYR A 319 4.23 2.10 -0.36
C TYR A 319 3.03 1.40 -1.00
N GLY A 320 2.51 1.93 -2.11
CA GLY A 320 1.25 1.47 -2.72
C GLY A 320 0.01 2.04 -2.03
N GLY A 321 -0.87 1.16 -1.54
CA GLY A 321 -2.19 1.53 -1.02
C GLY A 321 -3.30 1.30 -2.04
N PHE A 322 -3.39 0.09 -2.60
CA PHE A 322 -4.37 -0.24 -3.63
C PHE A 322 -5.67 -0.77 -3.02
N MET A 323 -6.78 -0.08 -3.26
CA MET A 323 -8.07 -0.42 -2.67
C MET A 323 -8.61 -1.75 -3.19
N HIS A 324 -9.09 -2.57 -2.27
CA HIS A 324 -9.74 -3.85 -2.58
C HIS A 324 -11.16 -3.60 -3.12
N PRO A 325 -11.52 -4.13 -4.32
CA PRO A 325 -12.82 -3.85 -4.96
C PRO A 325 -14.04 -4.31 -4.15
N TRP A 326 -13.91 -5.37 -3.35
CA TRP A 326 -14.97 -5.85 -2.46
C TRP A 326 -15.01 -5.17 -1.07
N SER A 327 -14.30 -4.06 -0.88
CA SER A 327 -14.51 -3.19 0.28
C SER A 327 -15.97 -2.78 0.35
N SER A 328 -16.62 -2.96 1.50
CA SER A 328 -18.06 -2.77 1.64
C SER A 328 -18.44 -2.20 3.00
N GLY A 329 -19.61 -1.56 3.07
CA GLY A 329 -20.04 -0.82 4.26
C GLY A 329 -19.01 0.25 4.64
N SER A 330 -18.79 0.42 5.94
CA SER A 330 -17.80 1.35 6.46
C SER A 330 -16.36 0.89 6.24
N ASP A 331 -16.11 -0.34 5.82
CA ASP A 331 -14.77 -0.90 5.77
C ASP A 331 -14.11 -0.69 4.42
N LEU A 332 -12.92 -0.08 4.45
CA LEU A 332 -12.05 0.06 3.30
C LEU A 332 -10.80 -0.80 3.52
N TYR A 333 -10.66 -1.84 2.71
CA TYR A 333 -9.50 -2.71 2.68
C TYR A 333 -8.57 -2.33 1.54
N LEU A 334 -7.27 -2.40 1.76
CA LEU A 334 -6.25 -2.07 0.76
C LEU A 334 -5.04 -3.00 0.89
N THR A 335 -4.32 -3.21 -0.20
CA THR A 335 -2.96 -3.75 -0.16
C THR A 335 -1.96 -2.63 0.10
N MET A 336 -1.03 -2.88 1.01
CA MET A 336 0.11 -2.03 1.32
C MET A 336 1.38 -2.86 1.15
N SER A 337 2.31 -2.38 0.34
CA SER A 337 3.65 -2.98 0.25
C SER A 337 4.50 -2.48 1.39
N ASP A 338 5.40 -3.33 1.85
CA ASP A 338 6.42 -3.01 2.85
C ASP A 338 7.79 -3.41 2.30
N TRP A 339 8.71 -2.44 2.21
CA TRP A 339 10.04 -2.65 1.63
C TRP A 339 10.89 -3.66 2.41
N THR A 340 10.66 -3.78 3.72
CA THR A 340 11.27 -4.81 4.55
C THR A 340 10.16 -5.55 5.28
N PRO A 341 9.72 -6.75 4.80
CA PRO A 341 10.54 -7.74 4.09
C PRO A 341 10.35 -7.84 2.56
N TYR A 342 9.91 -6.79 1.88
CA TYR A 342 9.53 -6.81 0.46
C TYR A 342 8.35 -7.74 0.19
N ASN A 343 7.24 -7.47 0.88
CA ASN A 343 6.00 -8.23 0.78
C ASN A 343 4.77 -7.31 0.93
N VAL A 344 3.59 -7.87 0.68
CA VAL A 344 2.32 -7.14 0.66
C VAL A 344 1.44 -7.56 1.84
N TYR A 345 0.78 -6.57 2.44
CA TYR A 345 -0.11 -6.70 3.59
C TYR A 345 -1.50 -6.18 3.24
N LEU A 346 -2.53 -6.87 3.72
CA LEU A 346 -3.89 -6.37 3.70
C LEU A 346 -4.05 -5.47 4.93
N ILE A 347 -4.39 -4.21 4.70
CA ILE A 347 -4.72 -3.24 5.73
C ILE A 347 -6.19 -2.85 5.65
N ARG A 348 -6.74 -2.37 6.75
CA ARG A 348 -8.12 -1.90 6.85
C ARG A 348 -8.17 -0.55 7.54
N VAL A 349 -9.04 0.32 7.04
CA VAL A 349 -9.51 1.51 7.75
C VAL A 349 -11.04 1.53 7.75
N THR A 350 -11.63 2.18 8.74
CA THR A 350 -13.07 2.40 8.77
C THR A 350 -13.38 3.83 8.29
N LEU A 351 -14.48 4.00 7.57
CA LEU A 351 -14.94 5.26 7.02
C LEU A 351 -16.22 5.73 7.72
N ASN A 352 -16.33 7.03 7.92
CA ASN A 352 -17.60 7.70 8.19
C ASN A 352 -18.38 7.88 6.87
N PRO A 353 -19.72 8.08 6.91
CA PRO A 353 -20.52 8.30 5.70
C PRO A 353 -20.08 9.49 4.83
N ASP A 354 -19.38 10.47 5.41
CA ASP A 354 -18.85 11.63 4.69
C ASP A 354 -17.48 11.39 4.01
N ALA A 355 -16.99 10.15 4.02
CA ALA A 355 -15.68 9.70 3.54
C ALA A 355 -14.46 10.20 4.33
N THR A 356 -14.66 10.68 5.57
CA THR A 356 -13.56 10.83 6.53
C THR A 356 -13.23 9.49 7.19
N ILE A 357 -12.02 9.37 7.74
CA ILE A 357 -11.64 8.18 8.52
C ILE A 357 -12.40 8.17 9.85
N GLY A 358 -13.14 7.09 10.09
CA GLY A 358 -13.84 6.80 11.34
C GLY A 358 -13.15 5.67 12.10
N ASN A 359 -13.43 5.56 13.41
CA ASN A 359 -12.95 4.49 14.29
C ASN A 359 -11.48 4.07 14.01
N PRO A 360 -10.51 5.02 14.12
CA PRO A 360 -9.12 4.74 13.81
C PRO A 360 -8.53 3.69 14.77
N ASN A 361 -7.39 3.10 14.40
CA ASN A 361 -6.60 2.30 15.32
C ASN A 361 -6.32 3.08 16.61
N LEU A 362 -6.74 2.53 17.74
CA LEU A 362 -6.58 3.16 19.05
C LEU A 362 -5.22 2.85 19.68
N VAL A 363 -4.56 1.77 19.23
CA VAL A 363 -3.21 1.41 19.65
C VAL A 363 -2.23 2.36 18.99
N ARG A 364 -1.40 3.02 19.80
CA ARG A 364 -0.31 3.87 19.33
C ARG A 364 0.93 3.01 19.13
N ASP A 365 1.74 3.37 18.14
CA ASP A 365 2.95 2.62 17.80
C ASP A 365 2.68 1.10 17.63
N PRO A 366 1.68 0.70 16.81
CA PRO A 366 1.20 -0.68 16.76
C PRO A 366 2.23 -1.68 16.23
N SER A 367 3.30 -1.20 15.60
CA SER A 367 4.41 -1.96 15.02
C SER A 367 5.72 -1.82 15.80
N PHE A 368 5.76 -1.00 16.86
CA PHE A 368 6.95 -0.65 17.64
C PHE A 368 8.01 0.18 16.88
N GLU A 369 7.68 0.66 15.69
CA GLU A 369 8.59 1.41 14.83
C GLU A 369 8.93 2.82 15.36
N ARG A 370 8.11 3.36 16.27
CA ARG A 370 8.37 4.65 16.92
C ARG A 370 9.29 4.57 18.12
N GLN A 371 9.65 3.38 18.57
CA GLN A 371 10.66 3.20 19.60
C GLN A 371 12.00 3.74 19.09
N THR A 372 13.00 4.00 19.94
CA THR A 372 14.30 4.55 19.46
C THR A 372 15.50 3.81 20.03
N SER A 373 15.24 2.81 20.85
CA SER A 373 16.24 1.97 21.50
C SER A 373 15.68 0.57 21.70
N GLY A 374 16.51 -0.37 22.17
CA GLY A 374 16.05 -1.70 22.56
C GLY A 374 15.20 -1.72 23.84
N SER A 375 15.08 -0.60 24.55
CA SER A 375 14.23 -0.46 25.73
C SER A 375 12.83 -0.01 25.36
N VAL A 376 11.83 -0.61 26.01
CA VAL A 376 10.42 -0.22 25.86
C VAL A 376 10.21 1.19 26.44
N ALA A 377 9.63 2.06 25.65
CA ALA A 377 9.21 3.40 26.05
C ALA A 377 7.74 3.64 25.71
N TRP A 378 7.16 4.66 26.36
CA TRP A 378 5.81 5.11 26.09
C TRP A 378 5.58 5.29 24.57
N PRO A 379 4.47 4.82 24.00
CA PRO A 379 3.20 4.44 24.64
C PRO A 379 3.15 3.03 25.24
N TRP A 380 4.16 2.21 24.97
CA TRP A 380 4.25 0.87 25.53
C TRP A 380 4.92 0.89 26.91
N ALA A 381 4.60 -0.12 27.71
CA ALA A 381 5.23 -0.40 28.99
C ALA A 381 5.47 -1.91 29.09
N VAL A 382 6.33 -2.28 30.04
CA VAL A 382 6.78 -3.66 30.25
C VAL A 382 6.63 -4.03 31.71
N VAL A 383 6.13 -5.25 31.96
CA VAL A 383 6.29 -5.93 33.25
C VAL A 383 7.32 -7.04 33.07
N GLY A 384 8.26 -7.14 34.00
CA GLY A 384 9.30 -8.16 33.94
C GLY A 384 10.38 -7.85 32.90
N ASN A 385 10.80 -8.85 32.14
CA ASN A 385 11.85 -8.77 31.14
C ASN A 385 11.25 -8.74 29.73
N GLY A 386 11.45 -7.62 29.06
CA GLY A 386 11.03 -7.39 27.69
C GLY A 386 11.76 -6.20 27.09
N GLY A 387 11.60 -6.02 25.79
CA GLY A 387 12.35 -5.04 25.01
C GLY A 387 11.80 -4.89 23.62
N ILE A 388 12.56 -4.15 22.81
CA ILE A 388 12.31 -3.94 21.39
C ILE A 388 13.43 -4.58 20.60
N ASP A 389 13.08 -5.53 19.74
CA ASP A 389 14.01 -6.09 18.77
C ASP A 389 14.11 -5.20 17.53
N HIS A 390 15.25 -5.26 16.85
CA HIS A 390 15.51 -4.54 15.60
C HIS A 390 16.18 -5.49 14.60
N ASN A 391 15.70 -5.47 13.35
CA ASN A 391 16.14 -6.32 12.23
C ASN A 391 16.09 -7.82 12.54
N THR A 392 15.19 -8.22 13.43
CA THR A 392 15.07 -9.61 13.87
C THR A 392 13.61 -9.99 13.94
N TRP A 393 13.19 -10.91 13.08
CA TRP A 393 11.88 -11.57 13.13
C TRP A 393 10.65 -10.67 13.04
N SER A 394 10.75 -9.41 12.61
CA SER A 394 9.61 -8.50 12.49
C SER A 394 8.45 -9.04 11.64
N PHE A 395 7.22 -8.66 11.98
CA PHE A 395 6.03 -9.01 11.19
C PHE A 395 5.82 -8.04 10.02
N THR A 396 5.99 -6.75 10.30
CA THR A 396 6.04 -5.60 9.37
C THR A 396 7.22 -4.73 9.78
N GLY A 397 7.83 -4.00 8.84
CA GLY A 397 8.99 -3.16 9.12
C GLY A 397 10.18 -3.95 9.68
N ASP A 398 10.93 -3.30 10.56
CA ASP A 398 12.20 -3.78 11.11
C ASP A 398 12.13 -4.08 12.61
N ARG A 399 11.02 -3.79 13.31
CA ARG A 399 10.91 -3.91 14.76
C ARG A 399 9.72 -4.72 15.23
N ASN A 400 9.85 -5.22 16.45
CA ASN A 400 8.78 -5.82 17.23
C ASN A 400 9.10 -5.71 18.72
N GLY A 401 8.08 -5.76 19.56
CA GLY A 401 8.25 -6.01 20.98
C GLY A 401 8.59 -7.47 21.27
N PHE A 402 9.33 -7.73 22.33
CA PHE A 402 9.54 -9.07 22.87
C PHE A 402 9.38 -9.10 24.39
N VAL A 403 8.99 -10.27 24.91
CA VAL A 403 9.11 -10.65 26.31
C VAL A 403 9.71 -12.05 26.38
N ARG A 404 10.61 -12.28 27.32
CA ARG A 404 11.32 -13.56 27.48
C ARG A 404 12.01 -13.62 28.82
N TYR A 405 11.99 -14.75 29.51
CA TYR A 405 12.76 -14.92 30.74
C TYR A 405 12.78 -16.37 31.21
N ASN A 406 13.40 -16.59 32.38
CA ASN A 406 13.51 -17.90 33.01
C ASN A 406 12.36 -18.22 33.98
N SER A 407 11.70 -17.20 34.54
CA SER A 407 10.63 -17.41 35.51
C SER A 407 9.67 -16.23 35.65
N GLY A 408 8.41 -16.50 35.99
CA GLY A 408 7.40 -15.49 36.30
C GLY A 408 6.75 -14.86 35.06
N TRP A 409 5.95 -13.84 35.31
CA TRP A 409 5.15 -13.16 34.30
C TRP A 409 5.91 -12.00 33.65
N HIS A 410 5.85 -11.95 32.32
CA HIS A 410 6.44 -10.89 31.51
C HIS A 410 5.45 -10.45 30.45
N ASP A 411 5.20 -9.15 30.33
CA ASP A 411 4.26 -8.63 29.34
C ASP A 411 4.73 -7.31 28.72
N LEU A 412 4.21 -7.05 27.52
CA LEU A 412 4.11 -5.71 26.95
C LEU A 412 2.66 -5.28 26.99
N HIS A 413 2.45 -4.03 27.41
CA HIS A 413 1.12 -3.48 27.53
C HIS A 413 1.05 -2.00 27.19
N GLN A 414 -0.15 -1.55 26.85
CA GLN A 414 -0.44 -0.15 26.55
C GLN A 414 -1.82 0.22 27.09
N ALA A 415 -1.90 1.37 27.77
CA ALA A 415 -3.18 1.96 28.14
C ALA A 415 -3.83 2.63 26.92
N VAL A 416 -5.07 2.24 26.62
CA VAL A 416 -5.85 2.70 25.46
C VAL A 416 -7.14 3.35 25.93
N THR A 417 -7.40 4.56 25.45
CA THR A 417 -8.66 5.27 25.70
C THR A 417 -9.79 4.65 24.88
N VAL A 418 -10.90 4.34 25.54
CA VAL A 418 -12.09 3.72 24.93
C VAL A 418 -13.35 4.51 25.29
N ALA A 419 -14.35 4.46 24.43
CA ALA A 419 -15.69 4.96 24.74
C ALA A 419 -16.38 3.96 25.69
N PRO A 420 -17.08 4.43 26.74
CA PRO A 420 -17.87 3.55 27.60
C PRO A 420 -18.97 2.79 26.83
N ASN A 421 -19.29 1.60 27.31
CA ASN A 421 -20.34 0.68 26.84
C ASN A 421 -20.25 0.38 25.35
N THR A 422 -19.04 0.37 24.81
CA THR A 422 -18.77 0.21 23.38
C THR A 422 -18.08 -1.13 23.13
N ASN A 423 -18.49 -1.82 22.07
CA ASN A 423 -17.86 -3.06 21.63
C ASN A 423 -16.60 -2.75 20.82
N TYR A 424 -15.53 -3.46 21.13
CA TYR A 424 -14.23 -3.35 20.47
C TYR A 424 -13.73 -4.73 20.08
N VAL A 425 -12.81 -4.74 19.12
CA VAL A 425 -11.98 -5.90 18.82
C VAL A 425 -10.52 -5.49 18.90
N LEU A 426 -9.77 -6.22 19.72
CA LEU A 426 -8.32 -6.18 19.76
C LEU A 426 -7.79 -7.29 18.86
N THR A 427 -6.85 -6.96 17.98
CA THR A 427 -6.09 -7.93 17.18
C THR A 427 -4.60 -7.70 17.35
N GLY A 428 -3.82 -8.77 17.36
CA GLY A 428 -2.37 -8.71 17.45
C GLY A 428 -1.73 -9.91 16.78
N TRP A 429 -0.51 -9.75 16.30
CA TRP A 429 0.28 -10.83 15.73
C TRP A 429 1.33 -11.25 16.73
N LEU A 430 1.37 -12.54 17.06
CA LEU A 430 2.29 -13.11 18.03
C LEU A 430 3.05 -14.29 17.41
N ARG A 431 4.27 -14.47 17.88
CA ARG A 431 5.15 -15.59 17.59
C ARG A 431 5.90 -15.93 18.87
N THR A 432 6.14 -17.21 19.12
CA THR A 432 6.88 -17.66 20.30
C THR A 432 7.97 -18.65 19.93
N SER A 433 8.82 -18.96 20.90
CA SER A 433 9.67 -20.14 20.86
C SER A 433 8.81 -21.42 20.95
N GLY A 434 9.41 -22.59 20.69
CA GLY A 434 8.76 -23.88 20.91
C GLY A 434 8.59 -24.28 22.38
N ASN A 435 9.21 -23.54 23.30
CA ASN A 435 9.19 -23.81 24.74
C ASN A 435 8.06 -23.08 25.47
N ASN A 436 7.45 -22.06 24.85
CA ASN A 436 6.34 -21.33 25.47
C ASN A 436 5.16 -22.26 25.69
N ASP A 437 4.75 -22.41 26.95
CA ASP A 437 3.67 -23.30 27.36
C ASP A 437 2.52 -22.56 28.04
N ASN A 438 2.63 -21.24 28.30
CA ASN A 438 1.53 -20.50 28.89
C ASN A 438 1.62 -18.97 28.65
N GLY A 439 0.87 -18.47 27.65
CA GLY A 439 0.78 -17.05 27.33
C GLY A 439 -0.66 -16.54 27.22
N PHE A 440 -0.81 -15.23 27.33
CA PHE A 440 -2.10 -14.54 27.26
C PHE A 440 -2.02 -13.28 26.41
N PHE A 441 -3.04 -13.09 25.58
CA PHE A 441 -3.26 -11.89 24.79
C PHE A 441 -4.64 -11.34 25.09
N GLY A 442 -4.77 -10.07 25.43
CA GLY A 442 -6.06 -9.57 25.85
C GLY A 442 -6.12 -8.14 26.33
N VAL A 443 -7.19 -7.90 27.07
CA VAL A 443 -7.58 -6.60 27.60
C VAL A 443 -7.86 -6.74 29.10
N ARG A 444 -7.26 -5.84 29.88
CA ARG A 444 -7.39 -5.78 31.33
C ARG A 444 -7.77 -4.41 31.83
N ASN A 445 -8.19 -4.35 33.10
CA ASN A 445 -8.28 -3.06 33.79
C ASN A 445 -6.86 -2.50 33.91
N VAL A 446 -6.70 -1.19 33.82
CA VAL A 446 -5.39 -0.54 34.02
C VAL A 446 -4.84 -0.93 35.39
N ASN A 447 -3.66 -1.55 35.42
CA ASN A 447 -3.04 -2.13 36.63
C ASN A 447 -3.92 -3.15 37.38
N GLY A 448 -4.82 -3.85 36.69
CA GLY A 448 -5.76 -4.78 37.30
C GLY A 448 -5.92 -6.08 36.51
N PRO A 449 -6.83 -6.98 36.95
CA PRO A 449 -6.99 -8.27 36.31
C PRO A 449 -7.58 -8.16 34.90
N PRO A 450 -7.29 -9.13 34.02
CA PRO A 450 -7.92 -9.26 32.71
C PRO A 450 -9.42 -9.50 32.85
N PHE A 451 -10.17 -9.02 31.85
CA PHE A 451 -11.61 -9.28 31.74
C PHE A 451 -12.01 -9.82 30.36
N ALA A 452 -11.09 -9.82 29.39
CA ALA A 452 -11.24 -10.49 28.10
C ALA A 452 -9.84 -10.85 27.58
N GLU A 453 -9.58 -12.13 27.34
CA GLU A 453 -8.27 -12.60 26.88
C GLU A 453 -8.40 -13.96 26.17
N VAL A 454 -7.35 -14.31 25.44
CA VAL A 454 -7.15 -15.64 24.87
C VAL A 454 -5.83 -16.19 25.39
N ASN A 455 -5.84 -17.47 25.75
CA ASN A 455 -4.63 -18.20 26.13
C ASN A 455 -3.96 -18.78 24.87
N PHE A 456 -2.63 -18.83 24.87
CA PHE A 456 -1.84 -19.45 23.82
C PHE A 456 -0.63 -20.20 24.40
N HIS A 457 -0.24 -21.27 23.72
CA HIS A 457 0.99 -22.03 24.00
C HIS A 457 2.04 -21.67 22.94
N ALA A 458 2.88 -22.62 22.51
CA ALA A 458 3.82 -22.39 21.43
C ALA A 458 3.10 -22.04 20.11
N VAL A 459 3.50 -20.93 19.50
CA VAL A 459 2.99 -20.39 18.23
C VAL A 459 4.16 -20.22 17.26
N GLY A 460 4.17 -21.01 16.18
CA GLY A 460 5.29 -21.12 15.26
C GLY A 460 5.58 -19.84 14.44
N SER A 461 4.88 -19.67 13.32
CA SER A 461 4.94 -18.43 12.54
C SER A 461 4.10 -17.34 13.20
N TRP A 462 4.32 -16.07 12.79
CA TRP A 462 3.44 -14.97 13.18
C TRP A 462 1.97 -15.37 12.96
N THR A 463 1.21 -15.36 14.04
CA THR A 463 -0.19 -15.79 14.06
C THR A 463 -1.04 -14.70 14.66
N ARG A 464 -2.20 -14.45 14.06
CA ARG A 464 -3.14 -13.44 14.52
C ARG A 464 -3.99 -13.97 15.67
N PHE A 465 -4.04 -13.20 16.74
CA PHE A 465 -4.97 -13.37 17.84
C PHE A 465 -6.03 -12.26 17.80
N THR A 466 -7.24 -12.61 18.24
CA THR A 466 -8.41 -11.73 18.21
C THR A 466 -9.17 -11.83 19.53
N VAL A 467 -9.47 -10.70 20.14
CA VAL A 467 -10.23 -10.61 21.39
C VAL A 467 -11.34 -9.57 21.22
N SER A 468 -12.59 -10.01 21.29
CA SER A 468 -13.75 -9.11 21.33
C SER A 468 -14.08 -8.76 22.79
N PHE A 469 -14.37 -7.50 23.07
CA PHE A 469 -14.74 -7.05 24.41
C PHE A 469 -15.69 -5.86 24.38
N ASN A 470 -16.49 -5.70 25.44
CA ASN A 470 -17.22 -4.47 25.71
C ASN A 470 -16.48 -3.69 26.80
N SER A 471 -16.29 -2.39 26.61
CA SER A 471 -15.61 -1.55 27.59
C SER A 471 -16.36 -1.45 28.93
N GLY A 472 -17.67 -1.71 28.95
CA GLY A 472 -18.54 -1.41 30.09
C GLY A 472 -18.43 0.06 30.47
N GLY A 473 -18.55 0.41 31.75
CA GLY A 473 -18.38 1.81 32.18
C GLY A 473 -16.97 2.41 32.02
N ARG A 474 -15.99 1.68 31.46
CA ARG A 474 -14.59 2.11 31.39
C ARG A 474 -14.38 3.15 30.29
N THR A 475 -13.56 4.15 30.58
CA THR A 475 -13.04 5.13 29.61
C THR A 475 -11.60 4.82 29.19
N GLN A 476 -10.96 3.86 29.85
CA GLN A 476 -9.61 3.40 29.55
C GLN A 476 -9.51 1.91 29.89
N VAL A 477 -8.76 1.18 29.06
CA VAL A 477 -8.39 -0.22 29.26
C VAL A 477 -6.91 -0.38 29.00
N GLU A 478 -6.35 -1.53 29.34
CA GLU A 478 -4.98 -1.88 28.98
C GLU A 478 -4.99 -3.09 28.05
N VAL A 479 -4.39 -2.94 26.87
CA VAL A 479 -4.16 -4.05 25.93
C VAL A 479 -2.80 -4.66 26.24
N PHE A 480 -2.68 -5.98 26.21
CA PHE A 480 -1.44 -6.65 26.56
C PHE A 480 -1.21 -7.95 25.79
N ALA A 481 0.06 -8.32 25.68
CA ALA A 481 0.53 -9.66 25.33
C ALA A 481 1.63 -10.05 26.31
N GLY A 482 1.53 -11.23 26.91
CA GLY A 482 2.53 -11.69 27.88
C GLY A 482 2.57 -13.20 28.04
N ILE A 483 3.60 -13.67 28.73
CA ILE A 483 3.89 -15.08 28.96
C ILE A 483 4.24 -15.32 30.42
N TRP A 484 3.81 -16.47 30.94
CA TRP A 484 4.37 -17.08 32.14
C TRP A 484 5.53 -17.96 31.72
N THR A 485 6.70 -17.66 32.26
CA THR A 485 7.88 -18.49 32.06
C THR A 485 8.07 -19.34 33.31
N ASP A 486 8.25 -20.65 33.15
CA ASP A 486 8.59 -21.56 34.24
C ASP A 486 9.76 -22.52 33.87
N ASN A 487 10.08 -22.63 32.58
CA ASN A 487 11.17 -23.45 32.03
C ASN A 487 12.10 -22.74 31.02
N GLY A 488 11.99 -21.41 30.90
CA GLY A 488 12.86 -20.59 30.03
C GLY A 488 12.34 -20.41 28.60
N ASP A 489 12.13 -19.14 28.22
CA ASP A 489 11.81 -18.66 26.87
C ASP A 489 12.79 -17.59 26.40
#